data_AF-A0A843XQX3-F1
#
_entry.id   AF-A0A843XQX3-F1
#
_cell.length_a   1.000
_cell.length_b   1.000
_cell.length_c   1.000
_cell.angle_alpha   90.00
_cell.angle_beta   90.00
_cell.angle_gamma   90.00
#
_symmetry.space_group_name_H-M   'P 1'
#
loop_
_entity.id
_entity.type
_entity.pdbx_description
1 polymer ?
#
loop_
_entity_poly.entity_id
_entity_poly.type
_entity_poly.pdbx_seq_one_letter_code
_entity_poly.pdbx_strand_id
1 'polypeptide(L)'
;MLRDTRGKGLENPAGGQVPLVMVGRASPVAPSTDEWQALHSFGFAPQCSSKMLKLVRWIPPLHDFSLNVDGACKGNPSDCGGGGCIRDSQGNVHLAFAHFYGVGTRMLAEIRALSDGLRLASAIGHRISIVYSDSQVIAHSMKEDRVVSWQSFRWWREARRILMQNGISLLHVYRETNQVADSLANFAILSRQNNVYRGANNLPHPCKGPVVLLIGGVGTSSPIGGGCTLLVESLRTAFD
;
A
#
# COMPACT_ATOMS: atom_id res chain seq x y z
N MET A 1 31.37 28.22 12.78
CA MET A 1 31.47 26.82 13.27
C MET A 1 30.39 26.62 14.31
N LEU A 2 29.34 25.85 14.01
CA LEU A 2 28.24 25.56 14.94
C LEU A 2 28.47 24.17 15.57
N ARG A 3 28.32 24.07 16.89
CA ARG A 3 28.51 22.86 17.71
C ARG A 3 27.17 22.40 18.29
N ASP A 4 26.95 21.09 18.39
CA ASP A 4 25.82 20.51 19.14
C ASP A 4 26.08 20.57 20.67
N THR A 5 24.98 20.65 21.42
CA THR A 5 24.78 20.65 22.88
C THR A 5 25.43 19.50 23.67
N ARG A 6 26.13 18.56 23.02
CA ARG A 6 26.97 17.53 23.67
C ARG A 6 28.43 17.48 23.18
N GLY A 7 28.93 18.55 22.57
CA GLY A 7 30.37 18.82 22.47
C GLY A 7 31.21 17.81 21.67
N LYS A 8 30.61 17.02 20.77
CA LYS A 8 31.34 16.22 19.77
C LYS A 8 31.07 16.77 18.37
N GLY A 9 32.15 17.07 17.64
CA GLY A 9 32.08 17.48 16.24
C GLY A 9 31.63 16.32 15.37
N LEU A 10 30.56 16.52 14.62
CA LEU A 10 30.23 15.66 13.48
C LEU A 10 31.07 16.13 12.30
N GLU A 11 32.27 15.57 12.19
CA GLU A 11 32.98 15.55 10.93
C GLU A 11 32.23 14.66 9.94
N ASN A 12 32.20 15.10 8.70
CA ASN A 12 31.56 14.45 7.56
C ASN A 12 32.58 13.52 6.89
N PRO A 13 32.41 12.18 6.87
CA PRO A 13 33.23 11.32 6.06
C PRO A 13 32.42 10.79 4.86
N ALA A 14 32.92 11.09 3.66
CA ALA A 14 32.40 10.72 2.34
C ALA A 14 31.40 11.71 1.71
N GLY A 15 31.97 12.61 0.90
CA GLY A 15 31.25 13.57 0.07
C GLY A 15 30.58 12.91 -1.14
N GLY A 16 29.29 12.61 -0.98
CA GLY A 16 28.38 12.37 -2.10
C GLY A 16 27.06 13.09 -1.83
N GLN A 17 26.82 14.22 -2.48
CA GLN A 17 25.47 14.80 -2.56
C GLN A 17 24.59 13.79 -3.29
N VAL A 18 23.68 13.13 -2.58
CA VAL A 18 22.55 12.47 -3.24
C VAL A 18 21.50 13.56 -3.46
N PRO A 19 21.07 13.84 -4.70
CA PRO A 19 20.12 14.92 -4.94
C PRO A 19 18.78 14.57 -4.29
N LEU A 20 18.27 15.52 -3.51
CA LEU A 20 16.95 15.51 -2.92
C LEU A 20 15.92 15.59 -4.07
N VAL A 21 15.29 14.48 -4.46
CA VAL A 21 14.15 14.53 -5.39
C VAL A 21 12.89 14.82 -4.57
N MET A 22 12.54 16.09 -4.50
CA MET A 22 11.24 16.54 -3.99
C MET A 22 10.16 16.17 -5.01
N VAL A 23 9.31 15.18 -4.70
CA VAL A 23 8.08 14.96 -5.46
C VAL A 23 6.94 15.70 -4.77
N GLY A 24 6.76 16.95 -5.19
CA GLY A 24 5.59 17.79 -4.93
C GLY A 24 5.52 18.85 -6.02
N ARG A 25 4.34 19.37 -6.35
CA ARG A 25 4.24 20.55 -7.23
C ARG A 25 4.81 21.76 -6.49
N ALA A 26 6.14 21.89 -6.50
CA ALA A 26 6.81 23.13 -6.19
C ALA A 26 6.85 23.97 -7.48
N SER A 27 6.44 25.24 -7.38
CA SER A 27 6.72 26.23 -8.43
C SER A 27 8.23 26.23 -8.71
N PRO A 28 8.69 26.26 -9.98
CA PRO A 28 10.09 26.03 -10.35
C PRO A 28 11.05 27.16 -9.95
N VAL A 29 10.59 28.17 -9.20
CA VAL A 29 11.39 29.31 -8.77
C VAL A 29 11.32 29.39 -7.25
N ALA A 30 12.46 29.19 -6.59
CA ALA A 30 12.58 29.49 -5.17
C ALA A 30 12.38 31.02 -4.98
N PRO A 31 11.61 31.47 -3.97
CA PRO A 31 11.41 32.88 -3.75
C PRO A 31 12.75 33.59 -3.50
N SER A 32 12.84 34.83 -3.98
CA SER A 32 13.93 35.75 -3.66
C SER A 32 14.01 36.00 -2.14
N THR A 33 15.16 36.46 -1.65
CA THR A 33 15.37 36.78 -0.22
C THR A 33 14.33 37.77 0.30
N ASP A 34 13.87 38.71 -0.53
CA ASP A 34 12.88 39.72 -0.17
C ASP A 34 11.47 39.14 -0.04
N GLU A 35 11.12 38.17 -0.88
CA GLU A 35 9.86 37.42 -0.77
C GLU A 35 9.83 36.55 0.51
N TRP A 36 10.97 35.96 0.90
CA TRP A 36 11.08 35.24 2.16
C TRP A 36 10.91 36.15 3.39
N GLN A 37 11.47 37.35 3.34
CA GLN A 37 11.32 38.34 4.42
C GLN A 37 9.87 38.84 4.52
N ALA A 38 9.20 39.06 3.38
CA ALA A 38 7.78 39.41 3.35
C ALA A 38 6.90 38.30 3.94
N LEU A 39 7.14 37.04 3.59
CA LEU A 39 6.40 35.91 4.16
C LEU A 39 6.57 35.80 5.68
N HIS A 40 7.78 36.04 6.19
CA HIS A 40 8.04 36.07 7.63
C HIS A 40 7.34 37.23 8.34
N SER A 41 7.24 38.42 7.71
CA SER A 41 6.55 39.58 8.31
C SER A 41 5.03 39.38 8.41
N PHE A 42 4.44 38.54 7.56
CA PHE A 42 3.05 38.08 7.67
C PHE A 42 2.86 36.89 8.63
N GLY A 43 3.89 36.47 9.37
CA GLY A 43 3.83 35.36 10.32
C GLY A 43 3.85 33.98 9.66
N PHE A 44 4.20 33.89 8.37
CA PHE A 44 4.36 32.63 7.65
C PHE A 44 5.74 32.03 7.97
N ALA A 45 5.80 31.20 9.01
CA ALA A 45 6.96 30.35 9.25
C ALA A 45 6.78 29.05 8.44
N PRO A 46 7.61 28.76 7.41
CA PRO A 46 7.58 27.45 6.79
C PRO A 46 7.95 26.42 7.85
N GLN A 47 6.96 25.63 8.28
CA GLN A 47 7.23 24.47 9.12
C GLN A 47 7.98 23.47 8.25
N CYS A 48 9.32 23.51 8.32
CA CYS A 48 10.16 22.43 7.83
C CYS A 48 9.96 21.25 8.78
N SER A 49 8.86 20.52 8.59
CA SER A 49 8.66 19.21 9.19
C SER A 49 9.75 18.32 8.59
N SER A 50 10.72 17.91 9.40
CA SER A 50 11.66 16.87 9.03
C SER A 50 10.89 15.55 8.92
N LYS A 51 10.28 15.34 7.75
CA LYS A 51 9.59 14.08 7.47
C LYS A 51 10.62 12.97 7.44
N MET A 52 10.43 11.98 8.32
CA MET A 52 11.29 10.82 8.35
C MET A 52 10.88 9.90 7.21
N LEU A 53 11.77 9.72 6.25
CA LEU A 53 11.58 8.73 5.20
C LEU A 53 11.77 7.33 5.79
N LYS A 54 10.74 6.51 5.67
CA LYS A 54 10.82 5.08 6.00
C LYS A 54 10.91 4.30 4.70
N LEU A 55 11.97 3.51 4.60
CA LEU A 55 12.15 2.57 3.51
C LEU A 55 11.24 1.36 3.77
N VAL A 56 10.31 1.09 2.85
CA VAL A 56 9.37 -0.04 2.95
C VAL A 56 9.54 -0.94 1.74
N ARG A 57 9.43 -2.25 1.98
CA ARG A 57 9.51 -3.26 0.93
C ARG A 57 8.43 -4.30 1.15
N TRP A 58 7.84 -4.75 0.05
CA TRP A 58 6.99 -5.94 0.07
C TRP A 58 7.86 -7.19 0.17
N ILE A 59 7.56 -8.05 1.13
CA ILE A 59 8.34 -9.27 1.41
C ILE A 59 7.45 -10.48 1.12
N PRO A 60 7.77 -11.31 0.10
CA PRO A 60 7.01 -12.52 -0.20
C PRO A 60 7.19 -13.59 0.88
N PRO A 61 6.21 -14.49 1.07
CA PRO A 61 6.43 -15.75 1.80
C PRO A 61 7.39 -16.67 1.01
N LEU A 62 8.15 -17.51 1.74
CA LEU A 62 9.27 -18.27 1.17
C LEU A 62 8.84 -19.35 0.14
N HIS A 63 7.68 -20.00 0.33
CA HIS A 63 7.25 -21.16 -0.47
C HIS A 63 5.75 -21.23 -0.79
N ASP A 64 4.96 -20.26 -0.31
CA ASP A 64 3.51 -20.26 -0.47
C ASP A 64 3.07 -19.08 -1.34
N PHE A 65 1.79 -19.07 -1.69
CA PHE A 65 1.19 -17.89 -2.30
C PHE A 65 0.83 -16.86 -1.23
N SER A 66 0.82 -15.60 -1.65
CA SER A 66 0.30 -14.49 -0.86
C SER A 66 -0.84 -13.81 -1.59
N LEU A 67 -1.70 -13.15 -0.83
CA LEU A 67 -2.85 -12.41 -1.36
C LEU A 67 -2.77 -10.96 -0.91
N ASN A 68 -2.71 -10.02 -1.84
CA ASN A 68 -2.93 -8.60 -1.56
C ASN A 68 -4.39 -8.24 -1.83
N VAL A 69 -5.03 -7.49 -0.94
CA VAL A 69 -6.41 -7.00 -1.12
C VAL A 69 -6.54 -5.54 -0.73
N ASP A 70 -7.48 -4.84 -1.36
CA ASP A 70 -7.89 -3.48 -1.02
C ASP A 70 -9.34 -3.22 -1.47
N GLY A 71 -10.03 -2.33 -0.76
CA GLY A 71 -11.36 -1.83 -1.08
C GLY A 71 -11.40 -0.31 -1.25
N ALA A 72 -11.94 0.15 -2.36
CA ALA A 72 -12.06 1.58 -2.66
C ALA A 72 -13.52 2.02 -2.75
N CYS A 73 -13.78 3.28 -2.38
CA CYS A 73 -15.04 3.99 -2.61
C CYS A 73 -14.73 5.46 -2.95
N LYS A 74 -15.54 6.10 -3.80
CA LYS A 74 -15.36 7.53 -4.17
C LYS A 74 -15.87 8.52 -3.09
N GLY A 75 -16.59 8.01 -2.11
CA GLY A 75 -17.21 8.68 -0.98
C GLY A 75 -17.66 7.64 0.05
N ASN A 76 -18.45 8.04 1.04
CA ASN A 76 -18.91 7.14 2.09
C ASN A 76 -20.30 7.55 2.61
N PRO A 77 -21.41 7.01 2.04
CA PRO A 77 -21.48 5.96 1.02
C PRO A 77 -21.28 6.48 -0.41
N SER A 78 -20.85 5.60 -1.32
CA SER A 78 -20.74 5.87 -2.77
C SER A 78 -20.53 4.57 -3.55
N ASP A 79 -20.38 4.65 -4.87
CA ASP A 79 -19.85 3.54 -5.66
C ASP A 79 -18.50 3.04 -5.13
N CYS A 80 -18.44 1.73 -4.90
CA CYS A 80 -17.31 1.02 -4.34
C CYS A 80 -16.88 -0.14 -5.23
N GLY A 81 -15.62 -0.53 -5.08
CA GLY A 81 -15.05 -1.69 -5.74
C GLY A 81 -13.97 -2.31 -4.85
N GLY A 82 -13.64 -3.56 -5.13
CA GLY A 82 -12.56 -4.28 -4.48
C GLY A 82 -11.59 -4.83 -5.49
N GLY A 83 -10.33 -4.90 -5.08
CA GLY A 83 -9.25 -5.41 -5.90
C GLY A 83 -8.33 -6.29 -5.09
N GLY A 84 -7.64 -7.19 -5.79
CA GLY A 84 -6.61 -7.98 -5.16
C GLY A 84 -5.81 -8.80 -6.16
N CYS A 85 -4.65 -9.28 -5.72
CA CYS A 85 -3.79 -10.12 -6.52
C CYS A 85 -3.13 -11.22 -5.67
N ILE A 86 -3.03 -12.40 -6.26
CA ILE A 86 -2.35 -13.56 -5.70
C ILE A 86 -0.97 -13.63 -6.33
N ARG A 87 0.06 -13.72 -5.49
CA ARG A 87 1.47 -13.71 -5.89
C ARG A 87 2.21 -14.91 -5.36
N ASP A 88 3.14 -15.42 -6.14
CA ASP A 88 4.10 -16.43 -5.70
C ASP A 88 5.26 -15.81 -4.89
N SER A 89 6.19 -16.67 -4.44
CA SER A 89 7.37 -16.26 -3.67
C SER A 89 8.37 -15.40 -4.46
N GLN A 90 8.24 -15.35 -5.79
CA GLN A 90 9.04 -14.49 -6.68
C GLN A 90 8.34 -13.15 -6.95
N GLY A 91 7.15 -12.92 -6.39
CA GLY A 91 6.35 -11.73 -6.60
C GLY A 91 5.56 -11.73 -7.91
N ASN A 92 5.59 -12.81 -8.69
CA ASN A 92 4.81 -12.88 -9.92
C ASN A 92 3.32 -12.93 -9.60
N VAL A 93 2.53 -12.16 -10.33
CA VAL A 93 1.06 -12.21 -10.22
C VAL A 93 0.56 -13.43 -10.99
N HIS A 94 -0.03 -14.39 -10.27
CA HIS A 94 -0.68 -15.56 -10.88
C HIS A 94 -2.13 -15.27 -11.24
N LEU A 95 -2.81 -14.55 -10.35
CA LEU A 95 -4.21 -14.23 -10.51
C LEU A 95 -4.52 -12.89 -9.87
N ALA A 96 -5.46 -12.14 -10.43
CA ALA A 96 -5.93 -10.89 -9.87
C ALA A 96 -7.43 -10.72 -10.12
N PHE A 97 -8.08 -9.90 -9.31
CA PHE A 97 -9.49 -9.58 -9.49
C PHE A 97 -9.75 -8.08 -9.30
N ALA A 98 -10.80 -7.62 -9.95
CA ALA A 98 -11.37 -6.29 -9.81
C ALA A 98 -12.90 -6.44 -9.83
N HIS A 99 -13.56 -6.25 -8.69
CA HIS A 99 -15.00 -6.47 -8.54
C HIS A 99 -15.73 -5.17 -8.16
N PHE A 100 -16.76 -4.83 -8.92
CA PHE A 100 -17.63 -3.71 -8.62
C PHE A 100 -18.67 -4.11 -7.57
N TYR A 101 -18.78 -3.31 -6.51
CA TYR A 101 -19.64 -3.62 -5.37
C TYR A 101 -20.93 -2.79 -5.31
N GLY A 102 -21.10 -1.83 -6.23
CA GLY A 102 -22.21 -0.89 -6.18
C GLY A 102 -22.03 0.13 -5.07
N VAL A 103 -23.12 0.74 -4.63
CA VAL A 103 -23.10 1.72 -3.55
C VAL A 103 -22.85 1.05 -2.21
N GLY A 104 -21.83 1.50 -1.48
CA GLY A 104 -21.46 0.96 -0.18
C GLY A 104 -20.59 1.91 0.63
N THR A 105 -20.05 1.40 1.73
CA THR A 105 -19.10 2.10 2.60
C THR A 105 -17.68 1.60 2.38
N ARG A 106 -16.67 2.40 2.74
CA ARG A 106 -15.25 1.97 2.68
C ARG A 106 -15.02 0.66 3.41
N MET A 107 -15.55 0.54 4.63
CA MET A 107 -15.41 -0.66 5.45
C MET A 107 -16.04 -1.89 4.79
N LEU A 108 -17.19 -1.73 4.10
CA LEU A 108 -17.81 -2.81 3.34
C LEU A 108 -16.92 -3.24 2.17
N ALA A 109 -16.39 -2.29 1.39
CA ALA A 109 -15.55 -2.58 0.23
C ALA A 109 -14.31 -3.37 0.62
N GLU A 110 -13.63 -2.94 1.67
CA GLU A 110 -12.40 -3.52 2.18
C GLU A 110 -12.60 -4.96 2.69
N ILE A 111 -13.61 -5.18 3.54
CA ILE A 111 -13.94 -6.51 4.07
C ILE A 111 -14.43 -7.44 2.95
N ARG A 112 -15.20 -6.91 1.99
CA ARG A 112 -15.68 -7.69 0.85
C ARG A 112 -14.53 -8.09 -0.09
N ALA A 113 -13.57 -7.20 -0.34
CA ALA A 113 -12.36 -7.53 -1.11
C ALA A 113 -11.54 -8.64 -0.45
N LEU A 114 -11.38 -8.59 0.88
CA LEU A 114 -10.75 -9.68 1.63
C LEU A 114 -11.50 -11.01 1.45
N SER A 115 -12.83 -11.01 1.60
CA SER A 115 -13.66 -12.20 1.44
C SER A 115 -13.60 -12.78 0.02
N ASP A 116 -13.71 -11.93 -1.00
CA ASP A 116 -13.67 -12.33 -2.40
C ASP A 116 -12.29 -12.89 -2.78
N GLY A 117 -11.20 -12.25 -2.37
CA GLY A 117 -9.84 -12.72 -2.62
C GLY A 117 -9.54 -14.08 -1.97
N LEU A 118 -9.98 -14.28 -0.73
CA LEU A 118 -9.85 -15.57 -0.04
C LEU A 118 -10.64 -16.68 -0.73
N ARG A 119 -11.89 -16.40 -1.12
CA ARG A 119 -12.72 -17.35 -1.87
C ARG A 119 -12.10 -17.72 -3.21
N LEU A 120 -11.57 -16.73 -3.91
CA LEU A 120 -10.94 -16.92 -5.20
C LEU A 120 -9.68 -17.77 -5.08
N ALA A 121 -8.86 -17.54 -4.05
CA ALA A 121 -7.68 -18.35 -3.76
C ALA A 121 -8.03 -19.81 -3.41
N SER A 122 -9.08 -20.03 -2.62
CA SER A 122 -9.59 -21.37 -2.33
C SER A 122 -10.11 -22.08 -3.59
N ALA A 123 -10.82 -21.37 -4.47
CA ALA A 123 -11.42 -21.95 -5.68
C ALA A 123 -10.37 -22.44 -6.70
N ILE A 124 -9.21 -21.79 -6.75
CA ILE A 124 -8.11 -22.17 -7.65
C ILE A 124 -7.11 -23.14 -7.00
N GLY A 125 -7.32 -23.52 -5.73
CA GLY A 125 -6.46 -24.45 -5.01
C GLY A 125 -5.08 -23.87 -4.62
N HIS A 126 -4.92 -22.55 -4.60
CA HIS A 126 -3.69 -21.94 -4.12
C HIS A 126 -3.67 -21.91 -2.60
N ARG A 127 -2.62 -22.49 -2.02
CA ARG A 127 -2.34 -22.39 -0.60
C ARG A 127 -1.79 -20.99 -0.30
N ILE A 128 -2.66 -20.13 0.22
CA ILE A 128 -2.27 -18.82 0.73
C ILE A 128 -1.72 -19.00 2.15
N SER A 129 -0.57 -18.43 2.46
CA SER A 129 -0.05 -18.37 3.83
C SER A 129 -0.27 -17.01 4.48
N ILE A 130 -0.21 -15.94 3.67
CA ILE A 130 -0.28 -14.55 4.13
C ILE A 130 -1.21 -13.75 3.23
N VAL A 131 -2.11 -12.99 3.86
CA VAL A 131 -2.87 -11.91 3.24
C VAL A 131 -2.28 -10.58 3.68
N TYR A 132 -2.10 -9.66 2.73
CA TYR A 132 -1.67 -8.29 2.96
C TYR A 132 -2.83 -7.32 2.68
N SER A 133 -3.05 -6.40 3.62
CA SER A 133 -4.00 -5.28 3.48
C SER A 133 -3.40 -4.02 4.08
N ASP A 134 -3.66 -2.86 3.51
CA ASP A 134 -3.30 -1.56 4.09
C ASP A 134 -4.33 -1.04 5.10
N SER A 135 -5.37 -1.82 5.40
CA SER A 135 -6.34 -1.50 6.44
C SER A 135 -5.95 -2.09 7.80
N GLN A 136 -5.30 -1.27 8.64
CA GLN A 136 -4.97 -1.67 10.02
C GLN A 136 -6.22 -2.03 10.83
N VAL A 137 -7.35 -1.37 10.55
CA VAL A 137 -8.64 -1.64 11.21
C VAL A 137 -9.11 -3.07 10.94
N ILE A 138 -8.99 -3.56 9.70
CA ILE A 138 -9.42 -4.92 9.36
C ILE A 138 -8.45 -5.95 9.91
N ALA A 139 -7.15 -5.70 9.83
CA ALA A 139 -6.14 -6.58 10.43
C ALA A 139 -6.41 -6.77 11.93
N HIS A 140 -6.66 -5.67 12.65
CA HIS A 140 -7.00 -5.71 14.07
C HIS A 140 -8.36 -6.38 14.34
N SER A 141 -9.39 -6.05 13.55
CA SER A 141 -10.73 -6.64 13.65
C SER A 141 -10.73 -8.17 13.53
N MET A 142 -10.01 -8.71 12.53
CA MET A 142 -9.93 -10.15 12.31
C MET A 142 -9.18 -10.86 13.44
N LYS A 143 -8.12 -10.22 13.95
CA LYS A 143 -7.32 -10.73 15.06
C LYS A 143 -8.11 -10.77 16.37
N GLU A 144 -8.82 -9.69 16.70
CA GLU A 144 -9.55 -9.55 17.97
C GLU A 144 -10.97 -10.14 17.94
N ASP A 145 -11.39 -10.75 16.83
CA ASP A 145 -12.77 -11.26 16.66
C ASP A 145 -13.84 -10.18 16.84
N ARG A 146 -13.54 -8.94 16.39
CA ARG A 146 -14.43 -7.79 16.54
C ARG A 146 -14.99 -7.34 15.21
N VAL A 147 -16.31 -7.44 15.05
CA VAL A 147 -17.01 -6.97 13.84
C VAL A 147 -16.93 -5.44 13.77
N VAL A 148 -16.46 -4.91 12.64
CA VAL A 148 -16.31 -3.44 12.45
C VAL A 148 -17.61 -2.77 12.01
N SER A 149 -18.46 -3.48 11.26
CA SER A 149 -19.75 -2.97 10.80
C SER A 149 -20.74 -4.10 10.55
N TRP A 150 -21.99 -3.91 10.95
CA TRP A 150 -23.08 -4.85 10.66
C TRP A 150 -23.33 -5.04 9.17
N GLN A 151 -23.16 -3.97 8.37
CA GLN A 151 -23.33 -4.03 6.92
C GLN A 151 -22.33 -4.98 6.25
N SER A 152 -21.15 -5.16 6.84
CA SER A 152 -20.10 -6.02 6.31
C SER A 152 -20.04 -7.41 6.98
N PHE A 153 -20.91 -7.68 7.96
CA PHE A 153 -20.85 -8.87 8.82
C PHE A 153 -20.80 -10.19 8.05
N ARG A 154 -21.59 -10.31 6.97
CA ARG A 154 -21.59 -11.51 6.12
C ARG A 154 -20.21 -11.83 5.55
N TRP A 155 -19.56 -10.84 4.95
CA TRP A 155 -18.24 -11.00 4.33
C TRP A 155 -17.15 -11.14 5.40
N TRP A 156 -17.29 -10.42 6.51
CA TRP A 156 -16.38 -10.53 7.64
C TRP A 156 -16.35 -11.95 8.20
N ARG A 157 -17.54 -12.53 8.47
CA ARG A 157 -17.68 -13.88 9.01
C ARG A 157 -17.08 -14.92 8.08
N GLU A 158 -17.31 -14.76 6.79
CA GLU A 158 -16.77 -15.66 5.77
C GLU A 158 -15.25 -15.55 5.64
N ALA A 159 -14.70 -14.34 5.58
CA ALA A 159 -13.27 -14.12 5.56
C ALA A 159 -12.59 -14.73 6.79
N ARG A 160 -13.12 -14.46 7.99
CA ARG A 160 -12.58 -14.99 9.25
C ARG A 160 -12.60 -16.52 9.29
N ARG A 161 -13.70 -17.14 8.84
CA ARG A 161 -13.80 -18.61 8.74
C ARG A 161 -12.68 -19.17 7.86
N ILE A 162 -12.46 -18.60 6.68
CA ILE A 162 -11.42 -19.08 5.74
C ILE A 162 -10.01 -18.87 6.34
N LEU A 163 -9.75 -17.71 6.96
CA LEU A 163 -8.46 -17.43 7.60
C LEU A 163 -8.14 -18.46 8.69
N MET A 164 -9.09 -18.71 9.60
CA MET A 164 -8.89 -19.63 10.73
C MET A 164 -8.77 -21.10 10.29
N GLN A 165 -9.61 -21.56 9.36
CA GLN A 165 -9.60 -22.94 8.91
C GLN A 165 -8.30 -23.33 8.16
N ASN A 166 -7.66 -22.36 7.53
CA ASN A 166 -6.46 -22.60 6.72
C ASN A 166 -5.17 -22.08 7.39
N GLY A 167 -5.26 -21.54 8.61
CA GLY A 167 -4.09 -20.99 9.33
C GLY A 167 -3.43 -19.80 8.61
N ILE A 168 -4.23 -18.97 7.92
CA ILE A 168 -3.74 -17.86 7.10
C ILE A 168 -3.54 -16.62 7.97
N SER A 169 -2.37 -15.99 7.86
CA SER A 169 -2.08 -14.74 8.57
C SER A 169 -2.56 -13.53 7.78
N LEU A 170 -3.28 -12.59 8.41
CA LEU A 170 -3.61 -11.29 7.83
C LEU A 170 -2.67 -10.22 8.41
N LEU A 171 -1.86 -9.60 7.56
CA LEU A 171 -0.85 -8.60 7.94
C LEU A 171 -1.18 -7.23 7.37
N HIS A 172 -1.01 -6.20 8.20
CA HIS A 172 -1.06 -4.82 7.75
C HIS A 172 0.21 -4.45 6.98
N VAL A 173 0.06 -3.75 5.86
CA VAL A 173 1.17 -3.20 5.05
C VAL A 173 0.96 -1.73 4.74
N TYR A 174 2.03 -1.04 4.37
CA TYR A 174 1.94 0.32 3.87
C TYR A 174 1.25 0.36 2.50
N ARG A 175 0.47 1.41 2.24
CA ARG A 175 -0.30 1.56 1.00
C ARG A 175 0.60 1.55 -0.23
N GLU A 176 1.81 2.08 -0.10
CA GLU A 176 2.83 2.12 -1.14
C GLU A 176 3.22 0.71 -1.60
N THR A 177 3.14 -0.31 -0.74
CA THR A 177 3.40 -1.70 -1.12
C THR A 177 2.15 -2.47 -1.56
N ASN A 178 0.96 -1.86 -1.46
CA ASN A 178 -0.33 -2.45 -1.83
C ASN A 178 -0.96 -1.87 -3.13
N GLN A 179 -0.19 -1.08 -3.88
CA GLN A 179 -0.69 -0.30 -5.04
C GLN A 179 -1.42 -1.12 -6.13
N VAL A 180 -1.06 -2.40 -6.33
CA VAL A 180 -1.75 -3.24 -7.32
C VAL A 180 -3.20 -3.49 -6.91
N ALA A 181 -3.45 -3.81 -5.65
CA ALA A 181 -4.79 -4.05 -5.14
C ALA A 181 -5.64 -2.75 -5.18
N ASP A 182 -5.05 -1.62 -4.76
CA ASP A 182 -5.68 -0.29 -4.84
C ASP A 182 -6.05 0.11 -6.28
N SER A 183 -5.14 -0.11 -7.22
CA SER A 183 -5.39 0.17 -8.63
C SER A 183 -6.52 -0.70 -9.20
N LEU A 184 -6.60 -1.97 -8.80
CA LEU A 184 -7.67 -2.89 -9.21
C LEU A 184 -9.02 -2.51 -8.59
N ALA A 185 -9.04 -2.10 -7.32
CA ALA A 185 -10.25 -1.64 -6.65
C ALA A 185 -10.81 -0.37 -7.32
N ASN A 186 -9.94 0.59 -7.62
CA ASN A 186 -10.32 1.79 -8.37
C ASN A 186 -10.77 1.47 -9.80
N PHE A 187 -10.09 0.54 -10.49
CA PHE A 187 -10.49 0.11 -11.82
C PHE A 187 -11.87 -0.55 -11.82
N ALA A 188 -12.20 -1.33 -10.79
CA ALA A 188 -13.53 -1.94 -10.65
C ALA A 188 -14.65 -0.89 -10.56
N ILE A 189 -14.43 0.21 -9.84
CA ILE A 189 -15.36 1.34 -9.77
C ILE A 189 -15.55 1.98 -11.14
N LEU A 190 -14.45 2.20 -11.86
CA LEU A 190 -14.47 2.85 -13.18
C LEU A 190 -15.16 1.98 -14.24
N SER A 191 -14.82 0.69 -14.28
CA SER A 191 -15.34 -0.26 -15.27
C SER A 191 -16.76 -0.74 -14.95
N ARG A 192 -17.19 -0.63 -13.68
CA ARG A 192 -18.46 -1.14 -13.14
C ARG A 192 -18.68 -2.62 -13.43
N GLN A 193 -17.60 -3.39 -13.48
CA GLN A 193 -17.60 -4.80 -13.87
C GLN A 193 -16.86 -5.67 -12.85
N ASN A 194 -17.16 -6.97 -12.89
CA ASN A 194 -16.44 -7.98 -12.14
C ASN A 194 -15.52 -8.74 -13.10
N ASN A 195 -14.23 -8.61 -12.91
CA ASN A 195 -13.21 -9.20 -13.77
C ASN A 195 -12.19 -9.98 -12.95
N VAL A 196 -11.73 -11.10 -13.51
CA VAL A 196 -10.63 -11.91 -12.99
C VAL A 196 -9.58 -12.04 -14.10
N TYR A 197 -8.33 -11.78 -13.77
CA TYR A 197 -7.20 -11.77 -14.68
C TYR A 197 -6.22 -12.88 -14.30
N ARG A 198 -5.76 -13.65 -15.28
CA ARG A 198 -4.71 -14.66 -15.11
C ARG A 198 -3.38 -14.06 -15.58
N GLY A 199 -2.40 -13.98 -14.69
CA GLY A 199 -1.10 -13.39 -15.01
C GLY A 199 -1.07 -11.86 -15.07
N ALA A 200 0.12 -11.29 -14.87
CA ALA A 200 0.33 -9.83 -14.91
C ALA A 200 0.05 -9.20 -16.30
N ASN A 201 0.29 -9.94 -17.39
CA ASN A 201 0.14 -9.43 -18.76
C ASN A 201 -1.31 -9.09 -19.12
N ASN A 202 -2.27 -9.74 -18.46
CA ASN A 202 -3.70 -9.58 -18.71
C ASN A 202 -4.35 -8.51 -17.83
N LEU A 203 -3.60 -7.89 -16.90
CA LEU A 203 -4.12 -6.80 -16.09
C LEU A 203 -4.52 -5.60 -16.95
N PRO A 204 -5.51 -4.80 -16.53
CA PRO A 204 -5.82 -3.53 -17.16
C PRO A 204 -4.57 -2.63 -17.21
N HIS A 205 -4.42 -1.85 -18.28
CA HIS A 205 -3.31 -0.90 -18.44
C HIS A 205 -2.99 -0.07 -17.17
N PRO A 206 -3.96 0.56 -16.47
CA PRO A 206 -3.64 1.34 -15.27
C PRO A 206 -3.11 0.48 -14.11
N CYS A 207 -3.36 -0.83 -14.09
CA CYS A 207 -2.97 -1.74 -13.02
C CYS A 207 -1.61 -2.43 -13.28
N LYS A 208 -1.03 -2.31 -14.48
CA LYS A 208 0.25 -2.94 -14.83
C LYS A 208 1.46 -2.23 -14.22
N GLY A 209 1.45 -0.90 -14.18
CA GLY A 209 2.57 -0.10 -13.66
C GLY A 209 3.01 -0.49 -12.24
N PRO A 210 2.08 -0.61 -11.28
CA PRO A 210 2.40 -1.02 -9.93
C PRO A 210 2.97 -2.44 -9.78
N VAL A 211 2.73 -3.34 -10.75
CA VAL A 211 3.36 -4.68 -10.75
C VAL A 211 4.85 -4.56 -11.06
N VAL A 212 5.21 -3.76 -12.05
CA VAL A 212 6.61 -3.53 -12.46
C VAL A 212 7.39 -2.84 -11.35
N LEU A 213 6.77 -1.89 -10.64
CA LEU A 213 7.38 -1.18 -9.52
C LEU A 213 7.59 -2.03 -8.27
N LEU A 214 7.04 -3.25 -8.20
CA LEU A 214 7.22 -4.15 -7.06
C LEU A 214 8.13 -5.35 -7.41
N ILE A 215 8.20 -5.73 -8.69
CA ILE A 215 9.02 -6.84 -9.21
C ILE A 215 10.36 -6.35 -9.77
N GLY A 216 10.46 -5.11 -10.26
CA GLY A 216 11.61 -4.61 -11.03
C GLY A 216 12.77 -4.09 -10.19
N GLY A 217 13.78 -4.93 -9.98
CA GLY A 217 15.18 -4.50 -10.04
C GLY A 217 15.58 -4.44 -11.51
N VAL A 218 15.91 -3.25 -12.03
CA VAL A 218 16.53 -3.13 -13.35
C VAL A 218 17.91 -3.79 -13.26
N GLY A 219 18.18 -4.71 -14.18
CA GLY A 219 19.33 -5.61 -14.12
C GLY A 219 20.66 -4.92 -13.89
N THR A 220 21.25 -5.17 -12.71
CA THR A 220 22.69 -5.26 -12.55
C THR A 220 22.96 -6.53 -11.76
N SER A 221 23.73 -7.43 -12.36
CA SER A 221 24.19 -8.70 -11.80
C SER A 221 24.69 -8.56 -10.36
N SER A 222 23.88 -8.97 -9.38
CA SER A 222 24.34 -9.25 -8.03
C SER A 222 23.40 -10.27 -7.36
N PRO A 223 23.90 -11.41 -6.86
CA PRO A 223 23.06 -12.52 -6.45
C PRO A 223 22.64 -12.39 -4.98
N ILE A 224 21.79 -11.41 -4.63
CA ILE A 224 21.02 -11.44 -3.37
C ILE A 224 19.66 -10.75 -3.58
N GLY A 225 18.59 -11.55 -3.65
CA GLY A 225 17.22 -11.20 -3.26
C GLY A 225 16.61 -9.90 -3.81
N GLY A 226 16.32 -9.88 -5.12
CA GLY A 226 15.68 -8.76 -5.80
C GLY A 226 14.22 -8.54 -5.36
N GLY A 227 13.93 -7.33 -4.89
CA GLY A 227 12.58 -6.85 -4.66
C GLY A 227 12.62 -5.34 -4.51
N CYS A 228 11.63 -4.69 -5.09
CA CYS A 228 11.65 -3.24 -5.21
C CYS A 228 11.34 -2.58 -3.87
N THR A 229 12.04 -1.48 -3.60
CA THR A 229 11.97 -0.77 -2.33
C THR A 229 11.37 0.61 -2.57
N LEU A 230 10.35 0.97 -1.80
CA LEU A 230 9.65 2.25 -1.92
C LEU A 230 9.94 3.10 -0.69
N LEU A 231 10.07 4.41 -0.89
CA LEU A 231 10.22 5.38 0.19
C LEU A 231 8.84 5.89 0.58
N VAL A 232 8.53 5.85 1.88
CA VAL A 232 7.30 6.39 2.46
C VAL A 232 7.66 7.57 3.35
N GLU A 233 6.92 8.66 3.24
CA GLU A 233 6.98 9.75 4.21
C GLU A 233 6.17 9.36 5.45
N SER A 234 6.84 9.12 6.58
CA SER A 234 6.14 8.90 7.85
C SER A 234 5.86 10.23 8.52
N LEU A 235 4.58 10.58 8.68
CA LEU A 235 4.18 11.60 9.65
C LEU A 235 4.25 10.98 11.05
N ARG A 236 4.98 11.61 11.98
CA ARG A 236 4.85 11.28 13.41
C ARG A 236 3.47 11.74 13.85
N THR A 237 2.46 10.88 13.78
CA THR A 237 1.20 11.11 14.48
C THR A 237 1.38 10.72 15.94
N ALA A 238 1.24 11.71 16.83
CA ALA A 238 1.23 11.52 18.26
C ALA A 238 -0.06 10.77 18.67
N PHE A 239 0.00 9.44 18.66
CA PHE A 239 -0.93 8.54 19.35
C PHE A 239 -0.18 7.23 19.64
N ASP A 240 0.63 7.27 20.69
CA ASP A 240 0.93 6.12 21.56
C ASP A 240 -0.07 6.15 22.73
#